data_AF-A0A961HQ67-F1
#
_entry.id   AF-A0A961HQ67-F1
#
_cell.length_a   1.000
_cell.length_b   1.000
_cell.length_c   1.000
_cell.angle_alpha   90.00
_cell.angle_beta   90.00
_cell.angle_gamma   90.00
#
_symmetry.space_group_name_H-M   'P 1'
#
loop_
_entity.id
_entity.type
_entity.pdbx_description
1 polymer ?
#
loop_
_entity_poly.entity_id
_entity_poly.type
_entity_poly.pdbx_seq_one_letter_code
_entity_poly.pdbx_strand_id
1 'polypeptide(L)'
;PECGVLSTSVKERTTTHPRDLPYGASSVRLVWHKTRWRCRERACPRGTFTESLATVPARSRLTSRLRAECGERVATDAACVQAAVDRYGVSWPIVHAAFVAHVDAELAAPVPAVCVLGIDETRRGKPVWARDEETGRWRIIADRWLTGIVDADGTAGLLAHVDGRTAQVVSDWLTDQPKAWRDNVTHVCIDLSASYAKAVADALPGAVLVADRFHLVRLGNDMVTAVRQRATREERGRRGRKRDPEWVSRRRLLTAHERLSPASFARMWNGLIDQGDLGIEVLHAYAVKENLRALLALAPTPGT
;
A
#
# COMPACT_ATOMS: atom_id res chain seq x y z
N PRO A 1 28.43 24.70 27.10
CA PRO A 1 27.61 25.77 27.75
C PRO A 1 27.08 26.69 26.65
N GLU A 2 26.04 27.49 26.91
CA GLU A 2 25.52 28.43 25.90
C GLU A 2 26.46 29.62 25.65
N CYS A 3 27.27 30.00 26.64
CA CYS A 3 28.20 31.13 26.54
C CYS A 3 29.52 30.81 25.78
N GLY A 4 29.73 29.60 25.25
CA GLY A 4 30.95 29.22 24.54
C GLY A 4 32.24 29.06 25.39
N VAL A 5 32.28 29.61 26.61
CA VAL A 5 33.44 29.53 27.52
C VAL A 5 33.74 28.10 27.96
N LEU A 6 35.02 27.70 27.93
CA LEU A 6 35.47 26.39 28.41
C LEU A 6 35.21 26.26 29.92
N SER A 7 34.59 25.16 30.35
CA SER A 7 34.45 24.83 31.77
C SER A 7 35.30 23.63 32.14
N THR A 8 36.02 23.74 33.25
CA THR A 8 36.76 22.67 33.93
C THR A 8 36.08 22.23 35.22
N SER A 9 34.96 22.86 35.61
CA SER A 9 34.30 22.59 36.89
C SER A 9 33.31 21.45 36.77
N VAL A 10 33.68 20.28 37.30
CA VAL A 10 32.77 19.14 37.44
C VAL A 10 31.68 19.48 38.46
N LYS A 11 30.40 19.28 38.10
CA LYS A 11 29.27 19.32 39.02
C LYS A 11 29.02 17.95 39.63
N GLU A 12 28.99 16.92 38.78
CA GLU A 12 28.57 15.57 39.13
C GLU A 12 29.08 14.59 38.05
N ARG A 13 29.38 13.35 38.44
CA ARG A 13 29.57 12.23 37.51
C ARG A 13 28.35 11.34 37.57
N THR A 14 27.78 11.01 36.42
CA THR A 14 26.56 10.21 36.32
C THR A 14 26.78 9.00 35.43
N THR A 15 26.17 7.88 35.79
CA THR A 15 26.18 6.65 34.99
C THR A 15 24.81 6.48 34.37
N THR A 16 24.76 6.25 33.06
CA THR A 16 23.52 5.96 32.34
C THR A 16 23.63 4.68 31.55
N HIS A 17 22.48 4.06 31.27
CA HIS A 17 22.39 2.77 30.58
C HIS A 17 21.54 2.91 29.31
N PRO A 18 22.03 3.58 28.26
CA PRO A 18 21.34 3.62 26.98
C PRO A 18 21.18 2.19 26.43
N ARG A 19 20.00 1.89 25.86
CA ARG A 19 19.78 0.65 25.12
C ARG A 19 20.48 0.73 23.78
N ASP A 20 20.95 -0.42 23.32
CA ASP A 20 21.71 -0.54 22.08
C ASP A 20 21.34 -1.81 21.32
N LEU A 21 21.86 -1.94 20.10
CA LEU A 21 21.64 -3.11 19.25
C LEU A 21 22.04 -4.42 19.95
N PRO A 22 21.24 -5.48 19.84
CA PRO A 22 21.61 -6.79 20.36
C PRO A 22 22.77 -7.40 19.56
N TYR A 23 23.56 -8.26 20.20
CA TYR A 23 24.55 -9.10 19.54
C TYR A 23 23.96 -10.50 19.35
N GLY A 24 23.52 -10.80 18.13
CA GLY A 24 22.79 -12.03 17.83
C GLY A 24 21.47 -12.09 18.61
N ALA A 25 21.27 -13.12 19.44
CA ALA A 25 20.10 -13.27 20.30
C ALA A 25 20.25 -12.55 21.66
N SER A 26 21.46 -12.10 22.01
CA SER A 26 21.75 -11.55 23.32
C SER A 26 21.65 -10.02 23.32
N SER A 27 21.00 -9.46 24.35
CA SER A 27 20.98 -8.02 24.57
C SER A 27 22.35 -7.52 25.03
N VAL A 28 22.80 -6.38 24.50
CA VAL A 28 24.01 -5.71 24.97
C VAL A 28 23.64 -4.64 26.00
N ARG A 29 24.39 -4.55 27.10
CA ARG A 29 24.24 -3.50 28.11
C ARG A 29 25.34 -2.46 27.93
N LEU A 30 24.99 -1.29 27.39
CA LEU A 30 25.90 -0.16 27.36
C LEU A 30 25.88 0.56 28.71
N VAL A 31 27.06 0.78 29.30
CA VAL A 31 27.25 1.57 30.52
C VAL A 31 28.02 2.82 30.14
N TRP A 32 27.39 3.97 30.26
CA TRP A 32 27.98 5.25 29.88
C TRP A 32 28.18 6.13 31.11
N HIS A 33 29.44 6.28 31.51
CA HIS A 33 29.89 7.23 32.50
C HIS A 33 30.08 8.59 31.83
N LYS A 34 29.37 9.60 32.31
CA LYS A 34 29.40 10.94 31.75
C LYS A 34 29.43 12.00 32.82
N THR A 35 30.01 13.14 32.48
CA THR A 35 30.18 14.24 33.40
C THR A 35 29.10 15.29 33.17
N ARG A 36 28.53 15.76 34.27
CA ARG A 36 27.75 16.99 34.31
C ARG A 36 28.69 18.11 34.75
N TRP A 37 28.86 19.09 33.88
CA TRP A 37 29.69 20.25 34.08
C TRP A 37 28.88 21.41 34.65
N ARG A 38 29.55 22.27 35.44
CA ARG A 38 29.03 23.56 35.90
C ARG A 38 29.72 24.66 35.10
N CYS A 39 28.97 25.56 34.47
CA CYS A 39 29.54 26.80 33.94
C CYS A 39 29.74 27.77 35.11
N ARG A 40 30.95 28.31 35.29
CA ARG A 40 31.24 29.31 36.32
C ARG A 40 31.10 30.75 35.81
N GLU A 41 30.85 30.92 34.51
CA GLU A 41 30.56 32.22 33.92
C GLU A 41 29.23 32.74 34.47
N ARG A 42 29.27 33.90 35.14
CA ARG A 42 28.11 34.48 35.83
C ARG A 42 27.01 34.85 34.85
N ALA A 43 27.39 35.26 33.63
CA ALA A 43 26.45 35.63 32.59
C ALA A 43 25.86 34.42 31.83
N CYS A 44 26.29 33.18 32.10
CA CYS A 44 25.81 32.00 31.36
C CYS A 44 24.42 31.53 31.88
N PRO A 45 23.33 31.67 31.10
CA PRO A 45 21.98 31.32 31.57
C PRO A 45 21.80 29.82 31.82
N ARG A 46 22.51 28.95 31.08
CA ARG A 46 22.41 27.50 31.20
C ARG A 46 22.90 26.95 32.56
N GLY A 47 23.95 27.54 33.14
CA GLY A 47 24.57 27.17 34.43
C GLY A 47 25.18 25.76 34.54
N THR A 48 24.56 24.71 33.98
CA THR A 48 25.04 23.33 33.99
C THR A 48 24.70 22.60 32.69
N PHE A 49 25.57 21.70 32.26
CA PHE A 49 25.37 20.94 31.05
C PHE A 49 25.97 19.55 31.20
N THR A 50 25.33 18.56 30.61
CA THR A 50 25.76 17.16 30.66
C THR A 50 26.41 16.80 29.34
N GLU A 51 27.49 16.04 29.41
CA GLU A 51 28.09 15.43 28.22
C GLU A 51 27.05 14.64 27.40
N SER A 52 27.15 14.80 26.09
CA SER A 52 26.35 14.08 25.10
C SER A 52 27.21 13.74 23.90
N LEU A 53 26.95 12.59 23.30
CA LEU A 53 27.55 12.16 22.04
C LEU A 53 26.47 12.21 20.96
N ALA A 54 26.86 12.41 19.70
CA ALA A 54 25.91 12.29 18.59
C ALA A 54 25.24 10.91 18.56
N THR A 55 25.96 9.87 18.97
CA THR A 55 25.48 8.48 19.06
C THR A 55 24.56 8.23 20.26
N VAL A 56 24.58 9.09 21.29
CA VAL A 56 23.65 9.05 22.43
C VAL A 56 23.25 10.50 22.76
N PRO A 57 22.26 11.06 22.03
CA PRO A 57 21.86 12.45 22.18
C PRO A 57 21.42 12.80 23.60
N ALA A 58 21.45 14.09 23.94
CA ALA A 58 21.04 14.57 25.24
C ALA A 58 19.62 14.07 25.61
N ARG A 59 19.48 13.54 26.83
CA ARG A 59 18.25 12.92 27.37
C ARG A 59 17.78 11.62 26.67
N SER A 60 18.48 11.15 25.63
CA SER A 60 18.16 9.87 25.00
C SER A 60 18.48 8.71 25.93
N ARG A 61 17.61 7.68 25.89
CA ARG A 61 17.83 6.37 26.53
C ARG A 61 18.18 5.28 25.50
N LEU A 62 18.38 5.66 24.24
CA LEU A 62 18.75 4.77 23.14
C LEU A 62 19.96 5.34 22.39
N THR A 63 20.76 4.46 21.81
CA THR A 63 21.74 4.86 20.80
C THR A 63 21.03 5.28 19.52
N SER A 64 21.64 6.17 18.73
CA SER A 64 21.09 6.56 17.42
C SER A 64 21.05 5.39 16.45
N ARG A 65 22.04 4.48 16.50
CA ARG A 65 22.07 3.26 15.67
C ARG A 65 20.91 2.31 15.98
N LEU A 66 20.56 2.12 17.26
CA LEU A 66 19.39 1.32 17.62
C LEU A 66 18.10 1.96 17.09
N ARG A 67 18.00 3.29 17.16
CA ARG A 67 16.85 4.00 16.61
C ARG A 67 16.77 3.85 15.08
N ALA A 68 17.89 4.00 14.37
CA ALA A 68 17.94 3.84 12.91
C ALA A 68 17.50 2.43 12.48
N GLU A 69 18.06 1.40 13.10
CA GLU A 69 17.70 0.00 12.87
C GLU A 69 16.21 -0.28 13.12
N CYS A 70 15.64 0.26 14.21
CA CYS A 70 14.20 0.12 14.48
C CYS A 70 13.34 0.67 13.33
N GLY A 71 13.76 1.76 12.70
CA GLY A 71 13.08 2.34 11.55
C GLY A 71 13.25 1.49 10.29
N GLU A 72 14.49 1.13 9.97
CA GLU A 72 14.87 0.32 8.80
C GLU A 72 14.19 -1.05 8.80
N ARG A 73 14.15 -1.75 9.94
CA ARG A 73 13.47 -3.06 10.05
C ARG A 73 11.98 -2.99 9.69
N VAL A 74 11.31 -1.90 10.03
CA VAL A 74 9.88 -1.73 9.70
C VAL A 74 9.72 -1.31 8.25
N ALA A 75 10.55 -0.38 7.78
CA ALA A 75 10.45 0.17 6.42
C ALA A 75 10.88 -0.82 5.34
N THR A 76 12.03 -1.47 5.52
CA THR A 76 12.71 -2.24 4.48
C THR A 76 12.48 -3.74 4.63
N ASP A 77 12.53 -4.28 5.86
CA ASP A 77 12.31 -5.73 6.08
C ASP A 77 10.82 -6.10 6.14
N ALA A 78 9.92 -5.13 5.96
CA ALA A 78 8.47 -5.28 6.09
C ALA A 78 8.02 -5.93 7.42
N ALA A 79 8.80 -5.76 8.49
CA ALA A 79 8.43 -6.24 9.80
C ALA A 79 7.29 -5.39 10.38
N CYS A 80 6.34 -6.03 11.06
CA CYS A 80 5.38 -5.25 11.84
C CYS A 80 6.09 -4.56 13.02
N VAL A 81 5.58 -3.40 13.45
CA VAL A 81 6.16 -2.63 14.57
C VAL A 81 6.33 -3.48 15.83
N GLN A 82 5.39 -4.39 16.10
CA GLN A 82 5.47 -5.28 17.25
C GLN A 82 6.64 -6.27 17.17
N ALA A 83 6.95 -6.80 15.98
CA ALA A 83 8.10 -7.68 15.82
C ALA A 83 9.43 -6.96 16.09
N ALA A 84 9.52 -5.67 15.73
CA ALA A 84 10.67 -4.83 16.07
C ALA A 84 10.73 -4.51 17.59
N VAL A 85 9.58 -4.26 18.23
CA VAL A 85 9.47 -4.12 19.69
C VAL A 85 10.03 -5.35 20.40
N ASP A 86 9.58 -6.54 20.00
CA ASP A 86 9.97 -7.80 20.63
C ASP A 86 11.46 -8.10 20.38
N ARG A 87 11.96 -7.77 19.19
CA ARG A 87 13.37 -7.97 18.80
C ARG A 87 14.33 -7.07 19.59
N TYR A 88 13.99 -5.79 19.72
CA TYR A 88 14.90 -4.76 20.24
C TYR A 88 14.62 -4.37 21.70
N GLY A 89 13.52 -4.86 22.29
CA GLY A 89 13.18 -4.60 23.69
C GLY A 89 12.91 -3.12 23.98
N VAL A 90 12.26 -2.42 23.05
CA VAL A 90 11.88 -1.00 23.15
C VAL A 90 10.36 -0.87 22.99
N SER A 91 9.76 0.23 23.43
CA SER A 91 8.30 0.37 23.36
C SER A 91 7.81 0.66 21.93
N TRP A 92 6.56 0.27 21.66
CA TRP A 92 5.91 0.49 20.36
C TRP A 92 6.00 1.95 19.86
N PRO A 93 5.73 2.98 20.69
CA PRO A 93 5.84 4.38 20.23
C PRO A 93 7.26 4.77 19.81
N ILE A 94 8.30 4.17 20.41
CA ILE A 94 9.70 4.44 20.04
C ILE A 94 9.99 3.88 18.66
N VAL A 95 9.59 2.62 18.40
CA VAL A 95 9.77 1.98 17.09
C VAL A 95 8.98 2.71 16.03
N HIS A 96 7.70 3.02 16.28
CA HIS A 96 6.87 3.74 15.31
C HIS A 96 7.42 5.12 15.00
N ALA A 97 7.89 5.88 16.01
CA ALA A 97 8.51 7.19 15.77
C ALA A 97 9.87 7.08 15.06
N ALA A 98 10.58 5.95 15.20
CA ALA A 98 11.79 5.68 14.44
C ALA A 98 11.48 5.35 12.97
N PHE A 99 10.44 4.56 12.73
CA PHE A 99 9.91 4.26 11.39
C PHE A 99 9.46 5.54 10.67
N VAL A 100 8.61 6.36 11.29
CA VAL A 100 8.16 7.65 10.73
C VAL A 100 9.36 8.51 10.35
N ALA A 101 10.31 8.71 11.29
CA ALA A 101 11.50 9.50 11.00
C ALA A 101 12.41 8.91 9.91
N HIS A 102 12.38 7.59 9.70
CA HIS A 102 13.12 6.92 8.63
C HIS A 102 12.49 7.19 7.27
N VAL A 103 11.15 7.09 7.16
CA VAL A 103 10.45 7.27 5.89
C VAL A 103 10.12 8.73 5.56
N ASP A 104 10.10 9.64 6.55
CA ASP A 104 9.76 11.06 6.34
C ASP A 104 10.66 11.71 5.27
N ALA A 105 11.96 11.36 5.25
CA ALA A 105 12.90 11.88 4.26
C ALA A 105 12.58 11.39 2.84
N GLU A 106 12.15 10.13 2.69
CA GLU A 106 11.77 9.55 1.40
C GLU A 106 10.42 10.08 0.92
N LEU A 107 9.45 10.23 1.84
CA LEU A 107 8.13 10.80 1.54
C LEU A 107 8.19 12.28 1.17
N ALA A 108 9.21 13.00 1.63
CA ALA A 108 9.46 14.39 1.24
C ALA A 108 10.21 14.53 -0.10
N ALA A 109 10.70 13.43 -0.67
CA ALA A 109 11.37 13.47 -1.97
C ALA A 109 10.37 13.84 -3.08
N PRO A 110 10.80 14.56 -4.13
CA PRO A 110 9.94 14.85 -5.27
C PRO A 110 9.52 13.55 -5.96
N VAL A 111 8.30 13.55 -6.50
CA VAL A 111 7.79 12.42 -7.29
C VAL A 111 8.73 12.18 -8.49
N PRO A 112 9.18 10.95 -8.74
CA PRO A 112 10.04 10.64 -9.87
C PRO A 112 9.34 10.94 -11.21
N ALA A 113 10.11 11.23 -12.24
CA ALA A 113 9.56 11.43 -13.59
C ALA A 113 9.02 10.09 -14.13
N VAL A 114 7.78 10.12 -14.62
CA VAL A 114 7.06 8.94 -15.11
C VAL A 114 6.25 9.28 -16.36
N CYS A 115 6.04 8.29 -17.22
CA CYS A 115 5.31 8.46 -18.48
C CYS A 115 3.93 7.78 -18.47
N VAL A 116 3.75 6.74 -17.65
CA VAL A 116 2.52 5.93 -17.59
C VAL A 116 2.07 5.81 -16.14
N LEU A 117 0.87 6.29 -15.83
CA LEU A 117 0.29 6.17 -14.49
C LEU A 117 -0.70 4.99 -14.43
N GLY A 118 -0.79 4.34 -13.28
CA GLY A 118 -1.90 3.48 -12.89
C GLY A 118 -2.63 4.09 -11.69
N ILE A 119 -3.96 4.15 -11.73
CA ILE A 119 -4.78 4.65 -10.62
C ILE A 119 -5.83 3.60 -10.25
N ASP A 120 -5.82 3.17 -9.00
CA ASP A 120 -6.78 2.19 -8.49
C ASP A 120 -7.15 2.46 -7.03
N GLU A 121 -8.30 1.91 -6.61
CA GLU A 121 -8.83 2.03 -5.26
C GLU A 121 -8.55 0.77 -4.44
N THR A 122 -7.95 0.95 -3.28
CA THR A 122 -7.81 -0.13 -2.30
C THR A 122 -8.55 0.21 -1.02
N ARG A 123 -9.35 -0.74 -0.54
CA ARG A 123 -10.00 -0.61 0.77
C ARG A 123 -9.22 -1.31 1.86
N ARG A 124 -8.76 -0.56 2.87
CA ARG A 124 -8.06 -1.11 4.05
C ARG A 124 -8.98 -1.17 5.27
N GLY A 125 -9.89 -2.14 5.25
CA GLY A 125 -10.75 -2.47 6.39
C GLY A 125 -12.21 -2.09 6.20
N LYS A 126 -12.93 -1.98 7.32
CA LYS A 126 -14.38 -1.70 7.36
C LYS A 126 -14.63 -0.20 7.59
N PRO A 127 -15.75 0.35 7.10
CA PRO A 127 -16.07 1.74 7.33
C PRO A 127 -16.38 1.92 8.82
N VAL A 128 -15.89 3.01 9.40
CA VAL A 128 -16.17 3.40 10.77
C VAL A 128 -17.31 4.41 10.74
N TRP A 129 -18.34 4.13 11.53
CA TRP A 129 -19.53 4.96 11.63
C TRP A 129 -19.58 5.59 13.02
N ALA A 130 -19.97 6.86 13.08
CA ALA A 130 -20.33 7.51 14.33
C ALA A 130 -21.69 8.17 14.18
N ARG A 131 -22.40 8.26 15.30
CA ARG A 131 -23.63 9.03 15.36
C ARG A 131 -23.25 10.49 15.52
N ASP A 132 -23.77 11.31 14.62
CA ASP A 132 -23.67 12.75 14.72
C ASP A 132 -24.47 13.24 15.94
N GLU A 133 -23.83 13.97 16.85
CA GLU A 133 -24.42 14.35 18.14
C GLU A 133 -25.55 15.39 17.97
N GLU A 134 -25.46 16.24 16.95
CA GLU A 134 -26.45 17.30 16.68
C GLU A 134 -27.66 16.76 15.92
N THR A 135 -27.43 15.98 14.87
CA THR A 135 -28.50 15.52 13.98
C THR A 135 -29.04 14.13 14.34
N GLY A 136 -28.34 13.39 15.21
CA GLY A 136 -28.67 12.02 15.60
C GLY A 136 -28.53 11.00 14.47
N ARG A 137 -28.00 11.38 13.30
CA ARG A 137 -27.84 10.52 12.12
C ARG A 137 -26.51 9.76 12.17
N TRP A 138 -26.49 8.56 11.61
CA TRP A 138 -25.23 7.82 11.41
C TRP A 138 -24.48 8.42 10.22
N ARG A 139 -23.21 8.79 10.43
CA ARG A 139 -22.31 9.23 9.38
C ARG A 139 -21.04 8.38 9.36
N ILE A 140 -20.50 8.18 8.16
CA ILE A 140 -19.18 7.56 8.01
C ILE A 140 -18.14 8.58 8.46
N ILE A 141 -17.34 8.22 9.45
CA ILE A 141 -16.20 9.04 9.91
C ILE A 141 -14.87 8.54 9.35
N ALA A 142 -14.81 7.31 8.85
CA ALA A 142 -13.71 6.80 8.05
C ALA A 142 -14.21 5.73 7.07
N ASP A 143 -14.10 5.96 5.77
CA ASP A 143 -14.54 5.00 4.74
C ASP A 143 -13.52 3.87 4.49
N ARG A 144 -12.26 4.13 4.89
CA ARG A 144 -11.06 3.29 4.73
C ARG A 144 -10.72 2.99 3.27
N TRP A 145 -11.15 3.85 2.36
CA TRP A 145 -10.73 3.80 0.97
C TRP A 145 -9.48 4.63 0.76
N LEU A 146 -8.62 4.14 -0.12
CA LEU A 146 -7.34 4.74 -0.46
C LEU A 146 -7.19 4.67 -1.97
N THR A 147 -6.77 5.78 -2.56
CA THR A 147 -6.46 5.85 -3.98
C THR A 147 -4.95 5.69 -4.14
N GLY A 148 -4.54 4.60 -4.77
CA GLY A 148 -3.15 4.34 -5.12
C GLY A 148 -2.84 4.90 -6.50
N ILE A 149 -1.72 5.61 -6.61
CA ILE A 149 -1.19 6.11 -7.87
C ILE A 149 0.20 5.50 -8.05
N VAL A 150 0.37 4.74 -9.11
CA VAL A 150 1.59 3.97 -9.39
C VAL A 150 2.15 4.38 -10.75
N ASP A 151 3.45 4.18 -10.91
CA ASP A 151 4.06 4.11 -12.22
C ASP A 151 3.76 2.76 -12.86
N ALA A 152 2.93 2.77 -13.90
CA ALA A 152 2.51 1.58 -14.61
C ALA A 152 3.50 1.16 -15.71
N ASP A 153 4.53 1.96 -16.01
CA ASP A 153 5.64 1.57 -16.90
C ASP A 153 6.69 0.71 -16.16
N GLY A 154 6.61 0.64 -14.82
CA GLY A 154 7.41 -0.26 -13.98
C GLY A 154 8.77 0.28 -13.54
N THR A 155 9.01 1.60 -13.69
CA THR A 155 10.29 2.25 -13.36
C THR A 155 10.36 2.79 -11.94
N ALA A 156 9.23 3.16 -11.34
CA ALA A 156 9.17 3.93 -10.09
C ALA A 156 8.21 3.39 -9.01
N GLY A 157 7.41 2.36 -9.29
CA GLY A 157 6.55 1.72 -8.28
C GLY A 157 5.38 2.60 -7.79
N LEU A 158 5.13 2.64 -6.47
CA LEU A 158 4.05 3.43 -5.87
C LEU A 158 4.48 4.90 -5.71
N LEU A 159 3.75 5.82 -6.34
CA LEU A 159 4.03 7.25 -6.31
C LEU A 159 3.26 7.96 -5.20
N ALA A 160 2.00 7.56 -4.97
CA ALA A 160 1.17 8.12 -3.92
C ALA A 160 0.10 7.15 -3.45
N HIS A 161 -0.34 7.38 -2.22
CA HIS A 161 -1.41 6.62 -1.60
C HIS A 161 -2.25 7.59 -0.77
N VAL A 162 -3.32 8.09 -1.38
CA VAL A 162 -4.09 9.23 -0.87
C VAL A 162 -5.39 8.74 -0.22
N ASP A 163 -5.76 9.34 0.90
CA ASP A 163 -7.01 9.01 1.60
C ASP A 163 -8.24 9.37 0.76
N GLY A 164 -9.17 8.43 0.67
CA GLY A 164 -10.42 8.56 -0.08
C GLY A 164 -10.40 7.89 -1.44
N ARG A 165 -11.52 8.01 -2.15
CA ARG A 165 -11.80 7.39 -3.46
C ARG A 165 -12.58 8.28 -4.41
N THR A 166 -12.52 9.58 -4.20
CA THR A 166 -13.28 10.53 -5.02
C THR A 166 -12.40 11.00 -6.16
N ALA A 167 -13.03 11.35 -7.29
CA ALA A 167 -12.34 11.98 -8.40
C ALA A 167 -11.61 13.27 -8.00
N GLN A 168 -12.12 13.96 -6.96
CA GLN A 168 -11.48 15.14 -6.41
C GLN A 168 -10.10 14.82 -5.82
N VAL A 169 -9.97 13.73 -5.06
CA VAL A 169 -8.69 13.30 -4.47
C VAL A 169 -7.62 13.07 -5.54
N VAL A 170 -8.01 12.44 -6.66
CA VAL A 170 -7.12 12.24 -7.82
C VAL A 170 -6.75 13.58 -8.46
N SER A 171 -7.75 14.43 -8.71
CA SER A 171 -7.56 15.74 -9.34
C SER A 171 -6.63 16.64 -8.53
N ASP A 172 -6.83 16.70 -7.21
CA ASP A 172 -6.04 17.52 -6.31
C ASP A 172 -4.58 17.07 -6.31
N TRP A 173 -4.36 15.75 -6.15
CA TRP A 173 -3.00 15.20 -6.15
C TRP A 173 -2.28 15.44 -7.48
N LEU A 174 -2.97 15.23 -8.61
CA LEU A 174 -2.39 15.47 -9.94
C LEU A 174 -2.05 16.95 -10.12
N THR A 175 -2.94 17.86 -9.74
CA THR A 175 -2.77 19.30 -9.95
C THR A 175 -1.67 19.90 -9.08
N ASP A 176 -1.40 19.31 -7.91
CA ASP A 176 -0.29 19.68 -7.04
C ASP A 176 1.09 19.37 -7.66
N GLN A 177 1.14 18.47 -8.66
CA GLN A 177 2.39 18.14 -9.33
C GLN A 177 2.87 19.25 -10.29
N PRO A 178 4.19 19.45 -10.43
CA PRO A 178 4.75 20.44 -11.35
C PRO A 178 4.23 20.25 -12.77
N LYS A 179 3.96 21.36 -13.48
CA LYS A 179 3.45 21.31 -14.86
C LYS A 179 4.33 20.45 -15.78
N ALA A 180 5.65 20.60 -15.69
CA ALA A 180 6.59 19.83 -16.49
C ALA A 180 6.49 18.31 -16.22
N TRP A 181 6.20 17.91 -14.99
CA TRP A 181 5.96 16.51 -14.65
C TRP A 181 4.64 16.02 -15.27
N ARG A 182 3.57 16.81 -15.16
CA ARG A 182 2.27 16.48 -15.76
C ARG A 182 2.33 16.37 -17.28
N ASP A 183 3.06 17.27 -17.94
CA ASP A 183 3.25 17.26 -19.40
C ASP A 183 4.03 16.02 -19.86
N ASN A 184 4.81 15.37 -18.99
CA ASN A 184 5.54 14.15 -19.27
C ASN A 184 4.66 12.88 -19.20
N VAL A 185 3.50 12.96 -18.55
CA VAL A 185 2.57 11.83 -18.46
C VAL A 185 1.84 11.67 -19.78
N THR A 186 2.06 10.53 -20.44
CA THR A 186 1.51 10.22 -21.76
C THR A 186 0.30 9.28 -21.70
N HIS A 187 0.22 8.43 -20.67
CA HIS A 187 -0.83 7.43 -20.53
C HIS A 187 -1.27 7.31 -19.08
N VAL A 188 -2.56 7.07 -18.86
CA VAL A 188 -3.12 6.79 -17.53
C VAL A 188 -4.05 5.60 -17.62
N CYS A 189 -3.68 4.53 -16.94
CA CYS A 189 -4.45 3.32 -16.77
C CYS A 189 -5.36 3.46 -15.54
N ILE A 190 -6.67 3.40 -15.76
CA ILE A 190 -7.69 3.50 -14.70
C ILE A 190 -8.70 2.37 -14.84
N ASP A 191 -9.43 2.05 -13.75
CA ASP A 191 -10.71 1.34 -13.91
C ASP A 191 -11.65 2.17 -14.81
N LEU A 192 -12.70 1.54 -15.35
CA LEU A 192 -13.73 2.13 -16.21
C LEU A 192 -14.63 3.16 -15.49
N SER A 193 -14.11 3.79 -14.44
CA SER A 193 -14.72 4.86 -13.66
C SER A 193 -14.78 6.15 -14.50
N ALA A 194 -16.00 6.56 -14.85
CA ALA A 194 -16.24 7.82 -15.56
C ALA A 194 -15.77 9.05 -14.75
N SER A 195 -15.82 8.99 -13.42
CA SER A 195 -15.40 10.10 -12.56
C SER A 195 -13.87 10.26 -12.57
N TYR A 196 -13.11 9.16 -12.57
CA TYR A 196 -11.65 9.20 -12.74
C TYR A 196 -11.25 9.57 -14.15
N ALA A 197 -11.93 9.05 -15.17
CA ALA A 197 -11.70 9.46 -16.55
C ALA A 197 -11.81 10.98 -16.71
N LYS A 198 -12.83 11.59 -16.11
CA LYS A 198 -12.99 13.05 -16.11
C LYS A 198 -11.87 13.77 -15.36
N ALA A 199 -11.56 13.37 -14.12
CA ALA A 199 -10.51 14.01 -13.34
C ALA A 199 -9.14 13.96 -14.01
N VAL A 200 -8.81 12.82 -14.61
CA VAL A 200 -7.56 12.65 -15.36
C VAL A 200 -7.56 13.50 -16.62
N ALA A 201 -8.65 13.51 -17.40
CA ALA A 201 -8.74 14.34 -18.61
C ALA A 201 -8.60 15.84 -18.30
N ASP A 202 -9.17 16.28 -17.19
CA ASP A 202 -9.09 17.69 -16.74
C ASP A 202 -7.65 18.03 -16.26
N ALA A 203 -6.98 17.14 -15.52
CA ALA A 203 -5.66 17.39 -14.94
C ALA A 203 -4.47 17.12 -15.89
N LEU A 204 -4.64 16.17 -16.81
CA LEU A 204 -3.65 15.64 -17.77
C LEU A 204 -4.24 15.57 -19.20
N PRO A 205 -4.57 16.72 -19.82
CA PRO A 205 -5.28 16.74 -21.10
C PRO A 205 -4.51 16.14 -22.29
N GLY A 206 -3.19 15.99 -22.18
CA GLY A 206 -2.35 15.34 -23.19
C GLY A 206 -2.24 13.82 -23.04
N ALA A 207 -2.74 13.25 -21.96
CA ALA A 207 -2.59 11.83 -21.66
C ALA A 207 -3.71 10.99 -22.29
N VAL A 208 -3.33 9.83 -22.81
CA VAL A 208 -4.28 8.82 -23.30
C VAL A 208 -4.82 8.01 -22.12
N LEU A 209 -6.14 7.99 -21.98
CA LEU A 209 -6.82 7.13 -21.02
C LEU A 209 -6.85 5.68 -21.51
N VAL A 210 -6.39 4.78 -20.66
CA VAL A 210 -6.33 3.34 -20.92
C VAL A 210 -7.22 2.62 -19.91
N ALA A 211 -8.07 1.72 -20.39
CA ALA A 211 -8.86 0.85 -19.52
C ALA A 211 -7.96 -0.22 -18.89
N ASP A 212 -8.05 -0.36 -17.57
CA ASP A 212 -7.25 -1.34 -16.85
C ASP A 212 -7.59 -2.78 -17.26
N ARG A 213 -6.53 -3.54 -17.56
CA ARG A 213 -6.62 -4.92 -18.05
C ARG A 213 -7.28 -5.84 -17.04
N PHE A 214 -6.99 -5.68 -15.74
CA PHE A 214 -7.57 -6.52 -14.71
C PHE A 214 -9.08 -6.31 -14.60
N HIS A 215 -9.53 -5.06 -14.67
CA HIS A 215 -10.96 -4.71 -14.64
C HIS A 215 -11.72 -5.23 -15.87
N LEU A 216 -11.12 -5.17 -17.07
CA LEU A 216 -11.71 -5.78 -18.28
C LEU A 216 -11.90 -7.30 -18.12
N VAL A 217 -10.88 -8.01 -17.62
CA VAL A 217 -10.96 -9.46 -17.38
C VAL A 217 -12.00 -9.77 -16.30
N ARG A 218 -12.08 -8.94 -15.26
CA ARG A 218 -13.10 -9.07 -14.20
C ARG A 218 -14.52 -8.94 -14.76
N LEU A 219 -14.77 -7.97 -15.63
CA LEU A 219 -16.08 -7.84 -16.30
C LEU A 219 -16.41 -9.05 -17.18
N GLY A 220 -15.42 -9.61 -17.89
CA GLY A 220 -15.60 -10.87 -18.63
C GLY A 220 -15.98 -12.04 -17.71
N ASN A 221 -15.34 -12.14 -16.54
CA ASN A 221 -15.68 -13.12 -15.51
C ASN A 221 -17.09 -12.93 -14.93
N ASP A 222 -17.50 -11.69 -14.70
CA ASP A 222 -18.83 -11.35 -14.23
C ASP A 222 -19.89 -11.72 -15.28
N MET A 223 -19.61 -11.50 -16.57
CA MET A 223 -20.49 -11.92 -17.66
C MET A 223 -20.66 -13.43 -17.73
N VAL A 224 -19.57 -14.22 -17.64
CA VAL A 224 -19.65 -15.69 -17.56
C VAL A 224 -20.53 -16.12 -16.37
N THR A 225 -20.38 -15.43 -15.23
CA THR A 225 -21.20 -15.68 -14.05
C THR A 225 -22.67 -15.34 -14.29
N ALA A 226 -22.97 -14.22 -14.96
CA ALA A 226 -24.32 -13.78 -15.27
C ALA A 226 -25.02 -14.73 -16.24
N VAL A 227 -24.37 -15.08 -17.35
CA VAL A 227 -24.88 -16.05 -18.34
C VAL A 227 -25.17 -17.39 -17.68
N ARG A 228 -24.21 -17.92 -16.90
CA ARG A 228 -24.42 -19.17 -16.16
C ARG A 228 -25.62 -19.09 -15.23
N GLN A 229 -25.78 -18.00 -14.48
CA GLN A 229 -26.92 -17.84 -13.57
C GLN A 229 -28.25 -17.73 -14.31
N ARG A 230 -28.30 -17.01 -15.43
CA ARG A 230 -29.47 -16.86 -16.31
C ARG A 230 -29.86 -18.21 -16.91
N ALA A 231 -28.97 -18.85 -17.67
CA ALA A 231 -29.21 -20.12 -18.34
C ALA A 231 -29.68 -21.20 -17.34
N THR A 232 -29.09 -21.24 -16.14
CA THR A 232 -29.55 -22.16 -15.08
C THR A 232 -30.99 -21.89 -14.64
N ARG A 233 -31.38 -20.62 -14.49
CA ARG A 233 -32.73 -20.25 -14.04
C ARG A 233 -33.77 -20.52 -15.11
N GLU A 234 -33.45 -20.24 -16.37
CA GLU A 234 -34.33 -20.48 -17.52
C GLU A 234 -34.58 -21.98 -17.71
N GLU A 235 -33.52 -22.79 -17.76
CA GLU A 235 -33.62 -24.23 -18.01
C GLU A 235 -34.19 -25.00 -16.80
N ARG A 236 -33.76 -24.64 -15.57
CA ARG A 236 -34.09 -25.43 -14.37
C ARG A 236 -35.24 -24.86 -13.54
N GLY A 237 -35.68 -23.63 -13.81
CA GLY A 237 -36.65 -22.90 -12.98
C GLY A 237 -36.15 -22.56 -11.57
N ARG A 238 -34.83 -22.67 -11.31
CA ARG A 238 -34.22 -22.50 -9.97
C ARG A 238 -32.75 -22.08 -10.06
N ARG A 239 -32.17 -21.70 -8.92
CA ARG A 239 -30.71 -21.54 -8.80
C ARG A 239 -29.98 -22.88 -8.91
N GLY A 240 -28.78 -22.85 -9.50
CA GLY A 240 -27.84 -23.98 -9.53
C GLY A 240 -27.39 -24.46 -8.15
N ARG A 241 -27.15 -25.77 -8.03
CA ARG A 241 -26.86 -26.52 -6.81
C ARG A 241 -25.58 -27.34 -6.97
N LYS A 242 -25.07 -27.88 -5.87
CA LYS A 242 -23.81 -28.66 -5.81
C LYS A 242 -23.72 -29.86 -6.77
N ARG A 243 -24.85 -30.41 -7.23
CA ARG A 243 -24.91 -31.52 -8.17
C ARG A 243 -25.01 -31.09 -9.64
N ASP A 244 -25.34 -29.83 -9.90
CA ASP A 244 -25.55 -29.36 -11.26
C ASP A 244 -24.18 -29.05 -11.90
N PRO A 245 -23.84 -29.61 -13.08
CA PRO A 245 -22.50 -29.48 -13.67
C PRO A 245 -22.02 -28.04 -13.85
N GLU A 246 -22.91 -27.14 -14.25
CA GLU A 246 -22.61 -25.72 -14.42
C GLU A 246 -22.22 -25.04 -13.09
N TRP A 247 -22.83 -25.47 -11.99
CA TRP A 247 -22.46 -24.97 -10.67
C TRP A 247 -21.15 -25.57 -10.16
N VAL A 248 -20.91 -26.86 -10.42
CA VAL A 248 -19.65 -27.54 -10.09
C VAL A 248 -18.48 -26.88 -10.82
N SER A 249 -18.68 -26.50 -12.08
CA SER A 249 -17.68 -25.87 -12.94
C SER A 249 -17.45 -24.38 -12.68
N ARG A 250 -18.25 -23.72 -11.83
CA ARG A 250 -18.20 -22.26 -11.60
C ARG A 250 -16.82 -21.67 -11.32
N ARG A 251 -15.93 -22.40 -10.63
CA ARG A 251 -14.56 -21.90 -10.36
C ARG A 251 -13.65 -22.10 -11.57
N ARG A 252 -13.77 -23.24 -12.27
CA ARG A 252 -13.00 -23.54 -13.48
C ARG A 252 -13.32 -22.56 -14.61
N LEU A 253 -14.59 -22.18 -14.72
CA LEU A 253 -15.06 -21.15 -15.65
C LEU A 253 -14.44 -19.78 -15.41
N LEU A 254 -13.94 -19.48 -14.20
CA LEU A 254 -13.27 -18.23 -13.86
C LEU A 254 -11.73 -18.36 -13.83
N THR A 255 -11.23 -19.59 -13.83
CA THR A 255 -9.80 -19.87 -14.00
C THR A 255 -9.42 -19.63 -15.45
N ALA A 256 -8.30 -18.94 -15.65
CA ALA A 256 -7.71 -18.76 -16.97
C ALA A 256 -7.35 -20.10 -17.62
N HIS A 257 -7.56 -20.22 -18.94
CA HIS A 257 -7.37 -21.49 -19.64
C HIS A 257 -5.97 -22.09 -19.43
N GLU A 258 -4.93 -21.27 -19.51
CA GLU A 258 -3.52 -21.66 -19.33
C GLU A 258 -3.19 -22.17 -17.91
N ARG A 259 -4.06 -21.93 -16.93
CA ARG A 259 -3.93 -22.42 -15.56
C ARG A 259 -4.72 -23.70 -15.28
N LEU A 260 -5.47 -24.20 -16.26
CA LEU A 260 -6.21 -25.45 -16.15
C LEU A 260 -5.36 -26.60 -16.68
N SER A 261 -5.31 -27.71 -15.94
CA SER A 261 -4.78 -28.95 -16.51
C SER A 261 -5.71 -29.45 -17.63
N PRO A 262 -5.17 -30.14 -18.65
CA PRO A 262 -5.99 -30.70 -19.74
C PRO A 262 -7.15 -31.54 -19.24
N ALA A 263 -6.93 -32.35 -18.19
CA ALA A 263 -7.97 -33.17 -17.56
C ALA A 263 -9.05 -32.34 -16.85
N SER A 264 -8.69 -31.24 -16.19
CA SER A 264 -9.65 -30.34 -15.53
C SER A 264 -10.50 -29.59 -16.56
N PHE A 265 -9.87 -29.14 -17.64
CA PHE A 265 -10.55 -28.50 -18.77
C PHE A 265 -11.53 -29.46 -19.45
N ALA A 266 -11.09 -30.66 -19.84
CA ALA A 266 -11.93 -31.65 -20.48
C ALA A 266 -13.16 -32.02 -19.63
N ARG A 267 -12.97 -32.21 -18.31
CA ARG A 267 -14.07 -32.49 -17.39
C ARG A 267 -15.09 -31.34 -17.30
N MET A 268 -14.61 -30.10 -17.27
CA MET A 268 -15.48 -28.93 -17.28
C MET A 268 -16.26 -28.83 -18.58
N TRP A 269 -15.56 -28.97 -19.70
CA TRP A 269 -16.10 -28.81 -21.05
C TRP A 269 -17.15 -29.87 -21.34
N ASN A 270 -16.81 -31.15 -21.18
CA ASN A 270 -17.73 -32.26 -21.45
C ASN A 270 -18.94 -32.22 -20.51
N GLY A 271 -18.71 -31.97 -19.22
CA GLY A 271 -19.81 -31.87 -18.26
C GLY A 271 -20.77 -30.70 -18.52
N LEU A 272 -20.32 -29.66 -19.25
CA LEU A 272 -21.19 -28.59 -19.73
C LEU A 272 -21.88 -29.00 -21.03
N ILE A 273 -21.17 -29.56 -22.02
CA ILE A 273 -21.78 -30.08 -23.26
C ILE A 273 -22.94 -31.04 -22.96
N ASP A 274 -22.77 -31.93 -21.97
CA ASP A 274 -23.81 -32.90 -21.57
C ASP A 274 -25.08 -32.24 -20.99
N GLN A 275 -25.10 -30.92 -20.77
CA GLN A 275 -26.28 -30.16 -20.33
C GLN A 275 -27.06 -29.52 -21.49
N GLY A 276 -26.70 -29.79 -22.75
CA GLY A 276 -27.40 -29.24 -23.91
C GLY A 276 -27.27 -27.72 -24.00
N ASP A 277 -28.37 -27.04 -24.34
CA ASP A 277 -28.41 -25.61 -24.64
C ASP A 277 -27.85 -24.74 -23.49
N LEU A 278 -28.22 -25.06 -22.24
CA LEU A 278 -27.67 -24.41 -21.05
C LEU A 278 -26.14 -24.46 -21.02
N GLY A 279 -25.59 -25.63 -21.33
CA GLY A 279 -24.16 -25.87 -21.33
C GLY A 279 -23.43 -25.12 -22.43
N ILE A 280 -24.01 -25.18 -23.64
CA ILE A 280 -23.49 -24.50 -24.84
C ILE A 280 -23.44 -22.99 -24.61
N GLU A 281 -24.50 -22.40 -24.06
CA GLU A 281 -24.55 -20.96 -23.77
C GLU A 281 -23.46 -20.53 -22.76
N VAL A 282 -23.23 -21.32 -21.72
CA VAL A 282 -22.15 -21.09 -20.75
C VAL A 282 -20.77 -21.22 -21.38
N LEU A 283 -20.57 -22.21 -22.26
CA LEU A 283 -19.31 -22.42 -22.97
C LEU A 283 -19.03 -21.29 -23.98
N HIS A 284 -20.05 -20.76 -24.67
CA HIS A 284 -19.90 -19.57 -25.51
C HIS A 284 -19.45 -18.36 -24.70
N ALA A 285 -20.06 -18.09 -23.54
CA ALA A 285 -19.62 -17.01 -22.67
C ALA A 285 -18.17 -17.20 -22.18
N TYR A 286 -17.80 -18.45 -21.83
CA TYR A 286 -16.42 -18.79 -21.46
C TYR A 286 -15.44 -18.53 -22.60
N ALA A 287 -15.77 -18.94 -23.83
CA ALA A 287 -14.94 -18.73 -25.01
C ALA A 287 -14.74 -17.23 -25.31
N VAL A 288 -15.80 -16.41 -25.23
CA VAL A 288 -15.70 -14.95 -25.39
C VAL A 288 -14.76 -14.36 -24.34
N LYS A 289 -14.87 -14.77 -23.08
CA LYS A 289 -13.96 -14.33 -22.01
C LYS A 289 -12.51 -14.74 -22.27
N GLU A 290 -12.25 -15.98 -22.68
CA GLU A 290 -10.86 -16.41 -22.99
C GLU A 290 -10.31 -15.72 -24.24
N ASN A 291 -11.13 -15.43 -25.26
CA ASN A 291 -10.71 -14.64 -26.42
C ASN A 291 -10.35 -13.20 -26.02
N LEU A 292 -11.11 -12.56 -25.12
CA LEU A 292 -10.74 -11.27 -24.54
C LEU A 292 -9.38 -11.36 -23.82
N ARG A 293 -9.17 -12.40 -23.02
CA ARG A 293 -7.87 -12.61 -22.34
C ARG A 293 -6.72 -12.78 -23.34
N ALA A 294 -6.94 -13.55 -24.41
CA ALA A 294 -5.95 -13.77 -25.46
C ALA A 294 -5.61 -12.46 -26.18
N LEU A 295 -6.61 -11.65 -26.53
CA LEU A 295 -6.41 -10.31 -27.10
C LEU A 295 -5.57 -9.42 -26.18
N LEU A 296 -5.91 -9.37 -24.88
CA LEU A 296 -5.18 -8.58 -23.88
C LEU A 296 -3.77 -9.11 -23.61
N ALA A 297 -3.46 -10.36 -23.95
CA ALA A 297 -2.14 -10.96 -23.83
C ALA A 297 -1.23 -10.67 -25.04
N LEU A 298 -1.78 -10.16 -26.16
CA LEU A 298 -0.98 -9.71 -27.30
C LEU A 298 -0.24 -8.40 -27.01
N ALA A 299 -0.65 -7.66 -25.98
CA ALA A 299 0.07 -6.49 -25.52
C ALA A 299 1.44 -6.92 -24.95
N PRO A 300 2.55 -6.34 -25.43
CA PRO A 300 3.87 -6.63 -24.87
C PRO A 300 3.85 -6.34 -23.36
N THR A 301 4.41 -7.25 -22.57
CA THR A 301 4.68 -6.97 -21.16
C THR A 301 6.08 -6.37 -21.11
N PRO A 302 6.26 -5.07 -20.78
CA PRO A 302 7.59 -4.52 -20.62
C PRO A 302 8.36 -5.34 -19.57
N GLY A 303 9.57 -5.80 -19.90
CA GLY A 303 10.44 -6.53 -18.97
C GLY A 303 10.42 -8.07 -19.04
N THR A 304 9.79 -8.67 -20.06
CA THR A 304 10.08 -10.05 -20.53
C THR A 304 10.71 -10.00 -21.91
#